data_AF-A0A518B272-F1
#
_entry.id   AF-A0A518B272-F1
#
_cell.length_a   1.000
_cell.length_b   1.000
_cell.length_c   1.000
_cell.angle_alpha   90.00
_cell.angle_beta   90.00
_cell.angle_gamma   90.00
#
_symmetry.space_group_name_H-M   'P 1'
#
loop_
_entity.id
_entity.type
_entity.pdbx_description
1 polymer ?
#
loop_
_entity_poly.entity_id
_entity_poly.type
_entity_poly.pdbx_seq_one_letter_code
_entity_poly.pdbx_strand_id
1 'polypeptide(L)'
;MKSSTTRMGMAGALLAAVVVLVVAEGSRSAPEPALSRFADVLRVGDSVEIKDADSSYLIVQAADNIAVGYTVKKIGVDFIYFESFDGTSSLVIPVYSIKAIAKQLTL
;
A
#
# COMPACT_ATOMS: atom_id res chain seq x y z
N MET A 1 -17.68 -25.43 -45.33
CA MET A 1 -17.71 -23.95 -45.37
C MET A 1 -18.30 -23.44 -44.07
N LYS A 2 -17.67 -22.42 -43.49
CA LYS A 2 -17.67 -22.05 -42.06
C LYS A 2 -19.01 -21.41 -41.64
N SER A 3 -19.62 -21.92 -40.56
CA SER A 3 -20.81 -21.32 -39.94
C SER A 3 -20.41 -20.08 -39.13
N SER A 4 -21.15 -19.00 -39.34
CA SER A 4 -20.99 -17.69 -38.71
C SER A 4 -21.74 -17.68 -37.37
N THR A 5 -21.01 -17.59 -36.26
CA THR A 5 -21.58 -17.50 -34.91
C THR A 5 -21.48 -16.06 -34.40
N THR A 6 -22.66 -15.44 -34.34
CA THR A 6 -23.18 -14.39 -33.46
C THR A 6 -22.23 -13.72 -32.45
N ARG A 7 -22.14 -12.39 -32.57
CA ARG A 7 -21.61 -11.47 -31.54
C ARG A 7 -22.65 -11.26 -30.42
N MET A 8 -22.27 -11.54 -29.19
CA MET A 8 -22.80 -10.93 -27.95
C MET A 8 -21.57 -10.82 -27.05
N GLY A 9 -21.00 -9.64 -26.83
CA GLY A 9 -21.67 -8.56 -26.10
C GLY A 9 -21.46 -8.79 -24.60
N MET A 10 -20.20 -8.91 -24.15
CA MET A 10 -19.87 -8.88 -22.74
C MET A 10 -19.11 -7.58 -22.49
N ALA A 11 -19.89 -6.52 -22.23
CA ALA A 11 -19.41 -5.29 -21.66
C ALA A 11 -18.93 -5.61 -20.23
N GLY A 12 -17.69 -6.09 -20.11
CA GLY A 12 -16.98 -6.12 -18.85
C GLY A 12 -16.74 -4.67 -18.45
N ALA A 13 -17.55 -4.18 -17.52
CA ALA A 13 -17.41 -2.86 -16.94
C ALA A 13 -15.96 -2.67 -16.47
N LEU A 14 -15.21 -1.83 -17.19
CA LEU A 14 -13.94 -1.30 -16.71
C LEU A 14 -14.27 -0.49 -15.44
N LEU A 15 -14.08 -1.10 -14.26
CA LEU A 15 -13.92 -0.34 -13.03
C LEU A 15 -12.62 0.46 -13.18
N ALA A 16 -12.75 1.70 -13.60
CA ALA A 16 -11.66 2.65 -13.67
C ALA A 16 -11.28 3.06 -12.24
N ALA A 17 -10.33 2.34 -11.64
CA ALA A 17 -9.68 2.78 -10.41
C ALA A 17 -8.89 4.06 -10.72
N VAL A 18 -9.34 5.19 -10.21
CA VAL A 18 -8.64 6.47 -10.33
C VAL A 18 -7.46 6.46 -9.36
N VAL A 19 -6.27 6.18 -9.88
CA VAL A 19 -5.02 6.28 -9.12
C VAL A 19 -4.48 7.70 -9.26
N VAL A 20 -4.63 8.52 -8.22
CA VAL A 20 -3.99 9.83 -8.15
C VAL A 20 -2.51 9.62 -7.83
N LEU A 21 -1.67 9.65 -8.86
CA LEU A 21 -0.22 9.50 -8.76
C LEU A 21 0.40 10.88 -8.47
N VAL A 22 0.76 11.16 -7.22
CA VAL A 22 1.60 12.31 -6.89
C VAL A 22 3.05 11.91 -7.13
N VAL A 23 3.63 12.35 -8.25
CA VAL A 23 5.05 12.15 -8.56
C VAL A 23 5.84 13.28 -7.89
N ALA A 24 6.59 12.94 -6.85
CA ALA A 24 7.58 13.85 -6.26
C ALA A 24 8.94 13.62 -6.94
N GLU A 25 9.30 14.49 -7.88
CA GLU A 25 10.68 14.65 -8.32
C GLU A 25 11.42 15.53 -7.30
N GLY A 26 12.52 15.04 -6.71
CA GLY A 26 13.34 15.89 -5.84
C GLY A 26 14.37 15.16 -4.98
N SER A 27 15.64 15.38 -5.34
CA SER A 27 16.91 15.09 -4.66
C SER A 27 16.91 14.84 -3.15
N ARG A 28 17.69 13.82 -2.74
CA ARG A 28 18.15 13.51 -1.37
C ARG A 28 18.72 14.76 -0.67
N SER A 29 17.88 15.46 0.07
CA SER A 29 18.26 16.08 1.34
C SER A 29 17.47 15.32 2.39
N ALA A 30 18.09 14.82 3.46
CA ALA A 30 17.37 14.15 4.55
C ALA A 30 16.28 15.12 5.05
N PRO A 31 15.00 14.92 4.69
CA PRO A 31 13.96 15.86 5.07
C PRO A 31 13.60 15.59 6.52
N GLU A 32 12.88 16.52 7.16
CA GLU A 32 12.22 16.36 8.47
C GLU A 32 11.85 14.92 8.82
N PRO A 33 11.87 14.51 10.11
CA PRO A 33 11.68 13.12 10.52
C PRO A 33 10.55 12.52 9.70
N ALA A 34 10.92 11.59 8.81
CA ALA A 34 10.08 11.18 7.69
C ALA A 34 8.79 10.46 8.14
N LEU A 35 8.59 10.37 9.45
CA LEU A 35 7.38 9.93 10.13
C LEU A 35 6.36 11.04 10.37
N SER A 36 6.74 12.30 10.49
CA SER A 36 5.79 13.40 10.66
C SER A 36 4.79 13.46 9.51
N ARG A 37 5.22 13.08 8.30
CA ARG A 37 4.36 12.96 7.11
C ARG A 37 3.37 11.79 7.14
N PHE A 38 3.53 10.83 8.04
CA PHE A 38 2.78 9.58 8.07
C PHE A 38 2.11 9.26 9.41
N ALA A 39 2.46 9.99 10.48
CA ALA A 39 1.99 9.75 11.84
C ALA A 39 0.45 9.84 11.97
N ASP A 40 -0.19 10.63 11.11
CA ASP A 40 -1.65 10.77 11.10
C ASP A 40 -2.36 9.64 10.33
N VAL A 41 -1.63 8.87 9.52
CA VAL A 41 -2.18 7.90 8.56
C VAL A 41 -2.03 6.45 9.04
N LEU A 42 -0.94 6.14 9.73
CA LEU A 42 -0.62 4.77 10.16
C LEU A 42 -0.43 4.68 11.67
N ARG A 43 -1.07 3.67 12.29
CA ARG A 43 -1.04 3.43 13.73
C ARG A 43 -0.60 2.00 14.04
N VAL A 44 -0.11 1.82 15.27
CA VAL A 44 0.15 0.48 15.81
C VAL A 44 -1.17 -0.28 15.92
N GLY A 45 -1.17 -1.52 15.43
CA GLY A 45 -2.35 -2.38 15.33
C GLY A 45 -3.01 -2.37 13.95
N ASP A 46 -2.66 -1.44 13.06
CA ASP A 46 -3.23 -1.39 11.72
C ASP A 46 -2.80 -2.61 10.90
N SER A 47 -3.74 -3.17 10.14
CA SER A 47 -3.44 -4.19 9.14
C SER A 47 -3.12 -3.53 7.80
N VAL A 48 -2.04 -3.97 7.17
CA VAL A 48 -1.49 -3.37 5.96
C VAL A 48 -1.02 -4.42 4.96
N GLU A 49 -1.23 -4.13 3.69
CA GLU A 49 -0.53 -4.78 2.60
C GLU A 49 0.75 -4.00 2.28
N ILE A 50 1.87 -4.70 2.10
CA ILE A 50 3.15 -4.09 1.74
C ILE A 50 3.46 -4.51 0.31
N LYS A 51 3.55 -3.55 -0.60
CA LYS A 51 3.89 -3.77 -2.01
C LYS A 51 5.28 -3.24 -2.30
N ASP A 52 6.07 -4.05 -2.99
CA ASP A 52 7.33 -3.60 -3.55
C ASP A 52 7.06 -2.73 -4.78
N ALA A 53 7.66 -1.53 -4.81
CA ALA A 53 7.60 -0.58 -5.90
C ALA A 53 9.04 -0.17 -6.29
N ASP A 54 9.70 -1.09 -6.99
CA ASP A 54 11.07 -1.02 -7.52
C ASP A 54 12.15 -0.95 -6.43
N SER A 55 12.31 0.22 -5.81
CA SER A 55 13.36 0.52 -4.81
C SER A 55 12.76 1.13 -3.54
N SER A 56 11.44 1.05 -3.39
CA SER A 56 10.70 1.63 -2.29
C SER A 56 9.43 0.82 -2.02
N TYR A 57 8.88 0.97 -0.83
CA TYR A 57 7.68 0.28 -0.41
C TYR A 57 6.46 1.19 -0.51
N LEU A 58 5.36 0.62 -1.00
CA LEU A 58 4.02 1.18 -0.88
C LEU A 58 3.30 0.41 0.23
N ILE A 59 2.85 1.13 1.26
CA ILE A 59 2.07 0.56 2.35
C ILE A 59 0.60 0.89 2.10
N VAL A 60 -0.26 -0.12 2.05
CA VAL A 60 -1.69 0.05 1.86
C VAL A 60 -2.40 -0.39 3.12
N GLN A 61 -2.96 0.56 3.86
CA GLN A 61 -3.83 0.28 5.01
C GLN A 61 -5.10 -0.39 4.50
N ALA A 62 -5.40 -1.55 5.08
CA ALA A 62 -6.61 -2.29 4.77
C ALA A 62 -7.84 -1.51 5.21
N ALA A 63 -8.98 -1.82 4.58
CA ALA A 63 -10.27 -1.41 5.12
C ALA A 63 -10.49 -2.04 6.51
N ASP A 64 -11.28 -1.37 7.35
CA ASP A 64 -11.56 -1.80 8.71
C ASP A 64 -12.05 -3.26 8.73
N ASN A 65 -11.51 -4.07 9.64
CA ASN A 65 -11.80 -5.50 9.84
C ASN A 65 -11.27 -6.48 8.78
N ILE A 66 -10.38 -6.06 7.88
CA ILE A 66 -9.69 -6.99 6.97
C ILE A 66 -8.23 -7.15 7.40
N ALA A 67 -7.88 -8.33 7.92
CA ALA A 67 -6.50 -8.70 8.16
C ALA A 67 -5.85 -9.09 6.83
N VAL A 68 -4.87 -8.31 6.38
CA VAL A 68 -4.12 -8.55 5.14
C VAL A 68 -2.64 -8.37 5.39
N GLY A 69 -1.83 -9.26 4.82
CA GLY A 69 -0.37 -9.19 4.78
C GLY A 69 0.27 -9.12 6.16
N TYR A 70 0.36 -7.92 6.71
CA TYR A 70 1.07 -7.59 7.92
C TYR A 70 0.24 -6.72 8.89
N THR A 71 0.65 -6.72 10.15
CA THR A 71 0.17 -5.83 11.21
C THR A 71 1.31 -4.94 11.67
N VAL A 72 1.04 -3.64 11.86
CA VAL A 72 2.01 -2.71 12.45
C VAL A 72 2.15 -3.00 13.94
N LYS A 73 3.35 -3.40 14.41
CA LYS A 73 3.58 -3.63 15.85
C LYS A 73 4.32 -2.49 16.53
N LYS A 74 5.19 -1.79 15.80
CA LYS A 74 5.96 -0.68 16.36
C LYS A 74 6.29 0.34 15.29
N ILE A 75 6.15 1.61 15.65
CA ILE A 75 6.57 2.74 14.85
C ILE A 75 7.74 3.39 15.60
N GLY A 76 8.95 3.30 15.03
CA GLY A 76 10.17 3.94 15.52
C GLY A 76 10.28 5.38 15.04
N VAL A 77 11.46 6.01 15.20
CA VAL A 77 11.74 7.37 14.70
C VAL A 77 12.20 7.37 13.24
N ASP A 78 12.67 6.22 12.75
CA ASP A 78 13.28 6.04 11.44
C ASP A 78 12.91 4.71 10.77
N PHE A 79 12.12 3.86 11.45
CA PHE A 79 11.67 2.56 10.95
C PHE A 79 10.24 2.25 11.38
N ILE A 80 9.63 1.27 10.71
CA ILE A 80 8.37 0.66 11.11
C ILE A 80 8.56 -0.86 11.13
N TYR A 81 8.13 -1.49 12.23
CA TYR A 81 8.14 -2.94 12.39
C TYR A 81 6.75 -3.50 12.10
N PHE A 82 6.73 -4.49 11.23
CA PHE A 82 5.57 -5.24 10.79
C PHE A 82 5.74 -6.71 11.15
N GLU A 83 4.63 -7.36 11.49
CA GLU A 83 4.56 -8.80 11.69
C GLU A 83 3.48 -9.35 10.77
N SER A 84 3.73 -10.47 10.09
CA SER A 84 2.68 -11.09 9.27
C SER A 84 1.50 -11.52 10.14
N PHE A 85 0.31 -11.57 9.55
CA PHE A 85 -0.91 -11.90 10.33
C PHE A 85 -0.82 -13.28 11.02
N ASP A 86 -0.09 -14.22 10.42
CA ASP A 86 0.12 -15.58 10.93
C ASP A 86 1.26 -15.67 11.96
N GLY A 87 1.96 -14.56 12.24
CA GLY A 87 3.08 -14.49 13.17
C GLY A 87 4.35 -15.21 12.70
N THR A 88 4.41 -15.70 11.46
CA THR A 88 5.54 -16.50 10.97
C THR A 88 6.70 -15.66 10.45
N SER A 89 6.44 -14.40 10.11
CA SER A 89 7.44 -13.50 9.54
C SER A 89 7.35 -12.10 10.11
N SER A 90 8.46 -11.40 10.07
CA SER A 90 8.55 -10.00 10.50
C SER A 90 9.36 -9.21 9.50
N LEU A 91 8.99 -7.95 9.34
CA LEU A 91 9.64 -7.04 8.41
C LEU A 91 9.90 -5.70 9.09
N VAL A 92 11.11 -5.16 8.92
CA VAL A 92 11.48 -3.82 9.40
C VAL A 92 11.75 -2.96 8.19
N ILE A 93 10.91 -1.96 7.95
CA ILE A 93 11.05 -1.05 6.82
C ILE A 93 11.55 0.30 7.32
N PRO A 94 12.70 0.79 6.84
CA PRO A 94 13.14 2.15 7.09
C PRO A 94 12.18 3.15 6.44
N VAL A 95 11.88 4.23 7.15
CA VAL A 95 10.86 5.20 6.70
C VAL A 95 11.28 5.92 5.42
N TYR A 96 12.59 6.10 5.19
CA TYR A 96 13.10 6.67 3.94
C TYR A 96 12.85 5.78 2.71
N SER A 97 12.64 4.47 2.92
CA SER A 97 12.30 3.52 1.86
C SER A 97 10.80 3.47 1.58
N ILE A 98 9.97 4.19 2.34
CA ILE A 98 8.52 4.23 2.13
C ILE A 98 8.22 5.37 1.13
N LYS A 99 7.66 4.98 -0.01
CA LYS A 99 7.24 5.91 -1.06
C LYS A 99 5.93 6.60 -0.69
N ALA A 100 4.94 5.83 -0.25
CA ALA A 100 3.63 6.33 0.13
C ALA A 100 2.91 5.37 1.08
N ILE A 101 1.94 5.92 1.82
CA ILE A 101 0.95 5.16 2.58
C ILE A 101 -0.43 5.52 2.03
N ALA A 102 -1.18 4.52 1.57
CA ALA A 102 -2.53 4.70 1.05
C ALA A 102 -3.54 4.03 1.98
N LYS A 103 -4.72 4.64 2.14
CA LYS A 103 -5.85 4.00 2.81
C LYS A 103 -6.78 3.39 1.76
N GLN A 104 -7.08 2.10 1.88
CA GLN A 104 -8.09 1.48 1.06
C GLN A 104 -9.47 1.98 1.54
N LEU A 105 -10.14 2.77 0.69
CA LEU A 105 -11.51 3.21 0.96
C LEU A 105 -12.49 2.16 0.45
N THR A 106 -13.32 1.62 1.34
CA THR A 106 -14.51 0.87 0.95
C THR A 106 -15.60 1.89 0.63
N LEU A 107 -16.08 1.89 -0.61
CA LEU A 107 -17.22 2.69 -1.07
C LEU A 107 -18.55 2.04 -0.66
#